data_AF-K4HG82-F1
#
_entry.id   AF-K4HG82-F1
#
_cell.length_a   1.000
_cell.length_b   1.000
_cell.length_c   1.000
_cell.angle_alpha   90.00
_cell.angle_beta   90.00
_cell.angle_gamma   90.00
#
_symmetry.space_group_name_H-M   'P 1'
#
loop_
_entity.id
_entity.type
_entity.pdbx_description
1 polymer ?
#
loop_
_entity_poly.entity_id
_entity_poly.type
_entity_poly.pdbx_seq_one_letter_code
_entity_poly.pdbx_strand_id
1 'polypeptide(L)'
;LPNGFALQLGTGAKKRRGGLPRWSRREICLLSGLVFAAGLCVILTCMLVLKYLAAEGDSYCLEGCQEKKAFLRASRFLSANMDATIDPCQDFYSFACGGWLRRHGIPEDKLVYGTIGAIAEQNEAKLRALLSSPVRRRARASAERKVKEFFRSCLDRAEIDRLGPRPMLEVIGECGGWDA
;
A
#
# COMPACT_ATOMS: atom_id res chain seq x y z
N LEU A 1 -46.32 75.23 -9.19
CA LEU A 1 -47.75 75.61 -9.10
C LEU A 1 -48.54 74.35 -8.73
N PRO A 2 -49.49 74.39 -7.78
CA PRO A 2 -49.30 74.64 -6.34
C PRO A 2 -49.97 73.53 -5.50
N ASN A 3 -49.67 73.38 -4.20
CA ASN A 3 -50.56 73.60 -3.04
C ASN A 3 -50.19 72.48 -2.03
N GLY A 4 -50.06 72.66 -0.71
CA GLY A 4 -50.77 73.57 0.17
C GLY A 4 -51.81 72.78 1.00
N PHE A 5 -51.36 72.25 2.15
CA PHE A 5 -52.08 71.88 3.39
C PHE A 5 -53.59 71.50 3.39
N ALA A 6 -53.91 70.39 4.09
CA ALA A 6 -55.00 70.36 5.07
C ALA A 6 -54.75 69.31 6.17
N LEU A 7 -54.85 69.75 7.42
CA LEU A 7 -54.91 68.95 8.65
C LEU A 7 -56.25 68.22 8.75
N GLN A 8 -56.25 66.97 9.24
CA GLN A 8 -57.37 66.46 10.03
C GLN A 8 -56.90 65.50 11.13
N LEU A 9 -57.22 65.90 12.36
CA LEU A 9 -57.15 65.10 13.59
C LEU A 9 -58.17 63.94 13.48
N GLY A 10 -57.72 62.72 13.72
CA GLY A 10 -58.57 61.53 13.85
C GLY A 10 -58.12 60.69 15.04
N THR A 11 -58.93 60.70 16.09
CA THR A 11 -58.72 59.98 17.35
C THR A 11 -58.97 58.47 17.20
N GLY A 12 -57.98 57.66 17.60
CA GLY A 12 -58.14 56.43 18.39
C GLY A 12 -58.89 55.23 17.80
N ALA A 13 -58.14 54.17 17.46
CA ALA A 13 -58.57 52.79 17.66
C ALA A 13 -57.36 51.91 18.08
N LYS A 14 -57.44 51.33 19.27
CA LYS A 14 -56.39 50.53 19.92
C LYS A 14 -56.13 49.22 19.16
N LYS A 15 -54.94 49.08 18.54
CA LYS A 15 -54.41 47.78 18.12
C LYS A 15 -53.94 46.99 19.35
N ARG A 16 -54.70 45.97 19.76
CA ARG A 16 -54.22 44.92 20.66
C ARG A 16 -53.06 44.19 19.97
N ARG A 17 -51.83 44.44 20.42
CA ARG A 17 -50.66 43.64 20.03
C ARG A 17 -50.79 42.28 20.72
N GLY A 18 -51.03 41.22 19.94
CA GLY A 18 -50.76 39.86 20.40
C GLY A 18 -49.26 39.73 20.63
N GLY A 19 -48.83 39.73 21.90
CA GLY A 19 -47.43 39.55 22.26
C GLY A 19 -46.98 38.13 21.91
N LEU A 20 -45.81 38.00 21.28
CA LEU A 20 -45.12 36.71 21.23
C LEU A 20 -44.83 36.25 22.67
N PRO A 21 -44.88 34.94 22.97
CA PRO A 21 -44.64 34.43 24.30
C PRO A 21 -43.26 34.86 24.80
N ARG A 22 -43.21 35.36 26.05
CA ARG A 22 -41.96 35.78 26.70
C ARG A 22 -41.29 34.54 27.29
N TRP A 23 -40.50 33.86 26.46
CA TRP A 23 -39.79 32.63 26.82
C TRP A 23 -38.88 32.83 28.04
N SER A 24 -38.89 31.86 28.95
CA SER A 24 -38.00 31.89 30.11
C SER A 24 -36.57 31.55 29.68
N ARG A 25 -35.57 32.06 30.42
CA ARG A 25 -34.14 31.80 30.15
C ARG A 25 -33.80 30.30 30.09
N ARG A 26 -34.58 29.47 30.79
CA ARG A 26 -34.45 27.99 30.79
C ARG A 26 -34.91 27.38 29.47
N GLU A 27 -36.03 27.84 28.91
CA GLU A 27 -36.55 27.36 27.62
C GLU A 27 -35.63 27.74 26.46
N ILE A 28 -35.03 28.92 26.49
CA ILE A 28 -34.05 29.37 25.48
C ILE A 28 -32.79 28.47 25.53
N CYS A 29 -32.29 28.14 26.72
CA CYS A 29 -31.16 27.21 26.86
C CYS A 29 -31.48 25.79 26.37
N LEU A 30 -32.70 25.29 26.63
CA LEU A 30 -33.13 23.98 26.17
C LEU A 30 -33.30 23.92 24.64
N LEU A 31 -33.93 24.93 24.05
CA LEU A 31 -34.11 25.01 22.60
C LEU A 31 -32.77 25.17 21.87
N SER A 32 -31.86 25.99 22.39
CA SER A 32 -30.51 26.12 21.81
C SER A 32 -29.70 24.82 21.94
N GLY A 33 -29.80 24.12 23.06
CA GLY A 33 -29.18 22.79 23.25
C GLY A 33 -29.72 21.74 22.27
N LEU A 34 -31.05 21.71 22.07
CA LEU A 34 -31.70 20.81 21.11
C LEU A 34 -31.29 21.10 19.66
N VAL A 35 -31.21 22.38 19.28
CA VAL A 35 -30.76 22.79 17.94
C VAL A 35 -29.30 22.39 17.71
N PHE A 36 -28.44 22.57 18.72
CA PHE A 36 -27.04 22.16 18.63
C PHE A 36 -26.89 20.63 18.52
N ALA A 37 -27.64 19.88 19.33
CA ALA A 37 -27.63 18.42 19.28
C ALA A 37 -28.14 17.88 17.93
N ALA A 38 -29.22 18.46 17.40
CA ALA A 38 -29.73 18.11 16.08
C ALA A 38 -28.71 18.43 14.97
N GLY A 39 -28.04 19.58 15.05
CA GLY A 39 -26.97 19.96 14.14
C GLY A 39 -25.80 18.97 14.17
N LEU A 40 -25.36 18.55 15.36
CA LEU A 40 -24.31 17.54 15.51
C LEU A 40 -24.73 16.19 14.93
N CYS A 41 -25.96 15.75 15.17
CA CYS A 41 -26.48 14.51 14.59
C CYS A 41 -26.48 14.55 13.06
N VAL A 42 -26.91 15.67 12.45
CA VAL A 42 -26.89 15.84 10.99
C VAL A 42 -25.46 15.83 10.44
N ILE A 43 -24.51 16.47 11.12
CA ILE A 43 -23.10 16.45 10.69
C ILE A 43 -22.52 15.04 10.78
N LEU A 44 -22.82 14.30 11.86
CA LEU A 44 -22.35 12.92 12.02
C LEU A 44 -22.96 11.98 10.99
N THR A 45 -24.26 12.10 10.70
CA THR A 45 -24.91 11.28 9.66
C THR A 45 -24.37 11.64 8.27
N CYS A 46 -24.18 12.92 7.94
CA CYS A 46 -23.54 13.33 6.69
C CYS A 46 -22.11 12.78 6.58
N MET A 47 -21.31 12.84 7.64
CA MET A 47 -19.96 12.28 7.64
C MET A 47 -19.97 10.76 7.46
N LEU A 48 -20.89 10.04 8.10
CA LEU A 48 -21.04 8.59 7.94
C LEU A 48 -21.52 8.22 6.53
N VAL A 49 -22.47 8.96 5.96
CA VAL A 49 -22.96 8.77 4.59
C VAL A 49 -21.85 9.06 3.58
N LEU A 50 -21.10 10.15 3.75
CA LEU A 50 -19.94 10.46 2.90
C LEU A 50 -18.86 9.38 2.98
N LYS A 51 -18.61 8.83 4.18
CA LYS A 51 -17.70 7.70 4.36
C LYS A 51 -18.22 6.43 3.69
N TYR A 52 -19.52 6.17 3.75
CA TYR A 52 -20.14 4.99 3.14
C TYR A 52 -20.12 5.07 1.61
N LEU A 53 -20.49 6.22 1.04
CA LEU A 53 -20.45 6.48 -0.40
C LEU A 53 -19.00 6.47 -0.94
N ALA A 54 -18.03 6.97 -0.17
CA ALA A 54 -16.61 6.86 -0.54
C ALA A 54 -16.10 5.41 -0.48
N ALA A 55 -16.58 4.61 0.48
CA ALA A 55 -16.19 3.20 0.60
C ALA A 55 -16.77 2.32 -0.53
N GLU A 56 -18.02 2.59 -0.95
CA GLU A 56 -18.57 1.99 -2.17
C GLU A 56 -17.72 2.45 -3.38
N GLY A 57 -17.46 3.75 -3.50
CA GLY A 57 -16.51 4.43 -4.42
C GLY A 57 -15.26 3.66 -4.78
N ASP A 58 -14.52 3.32 -3.74
CA ASP A 58 -13.20 2.72 -3.88
C ASP A 58 -13.28 1.26 -4.33
N SER A 59 -14.33 0.53 -3.96
CA SER A 59 -14.43 -0.93 -4.18
C SER A 59 -14.65 -1.33 -5.64
N TYR A 60 -15.55 -0.65 -6.37
CA TYR A 60 -15.77 -0.92 -7.80
C TYR A 60 -14.65 -0.39 -8.70
N CYS A 61 -13.96 0.68 -8.30
CA CYS A 61 -12.76 1.13 -9.01
C CYS A 61 -11.54 0.26 -8.70
N LEU A 62 -11.44 -0.38 -7.54
CA LEU A 62 -10.27 -1.18 -7.16
C LEU A 62 -10.08 -2.41 -8.06
N GLU A 63 -11.17 -3.14 -8.33
CA GLU A 63 -11.10 -4.43 -9.04
C GLU A 63 -10.73 -4.23 -10.52
N GLY A 64 -11.43 -3.35 -11.23
CA GLY A 64 -11.10 -3.00 -12.63
C GLY A 64 -9.77 -2.24 -12.78
N CYS A 65 -9.35 -1.45 -11.78
CA CYS A 65 -8.06 -0.77 -11.79
C CYS A 65 -6.90 -1.74 -11.57
N GLN A 66 -7.08 -2.77 -10.73
CA GLN A 66 -6.06 -3.77 -10.51
C GLN A 66 -5.85 -4.64 -11.76
N GLU A 67 -6.93 -5.07 -12.41
CA GLU A 67 -6.86 -5.79 -13.69
C GLU A 67 -6.20 -4.96 -14.78
N LYS A 68 -6.60 -3.69 -14.94
CA LYS A 68 -5.99 -2.78 -15.92
C LYS A 68 -4.50 -2.57 -15.65
N LYS A 69 -4.09 -2.43 -14.38
CA LYS A 69 -2.68 -2.32 -13.99
C LYS A 69 -1.91 -3.59 -14.30
N ALA A 70 -2.48 -4.77 -14.00
CA ALA A 70 -1.86 -6.05 -14.29
C ALA A 70 -1.68 -6.25 -15.80
N PHE A 71 -2.72 -5.95 -16.59
CA PHE A 71 -2.68 -6.01 -18.04
C PHE A 71 -1.61 -5.07 -18.63
N LEU A 72 -1.57 -3.80 -18.18
CA LEU A 72 -0.57 -2.85 -18.65
C LEU A 72 0.86 -3.27 -18.29
N ARG A 73 1.08 -3.88 -17.12
CA ARG A 73 2.40 -4.42 -16.75
C ARG A 73 2.78 -5.60 -17.63
N ALA A 74 1.87 -6.55 -17.85
CA ALA A 74 2.10 -7.70 -18.71
C ALA A 74 2.37 -7.28 -20.16
N SER A 75 1.57 -6.36 -20.70
CA SER A 75 1.75 -5.82 -22.05
C SER A 75 3.10 -5.12 -22.22
N ARG A 76 3.52 -4.30 -21.25
CA ARG A 76 4.86 -3.67 -21.27
C ARG A 76 5.98 -4.69 -21.19
N PHE A 77 5.84 -5.69 -20.32
CA PHE A 77 6.83 -6.77 -20.19
C PHE A 77 6.99 -7.54 -21.50
N LEU A 78 5.89 -7.94 -22.13
CA LEU A 78 5.89 -8.62 -23.44
C LEU A 78 6.53 -7.72 -24.50
N SER A 79 6.04 -6.49 -24.65
CA SER A 79 6.53 -5.54 -25.67
C SER A 79 8.02 -5.25 -25.54
N ALA A 80 8.56 -5.21 -24.32
CA ALA A 80 9.97 -4.99 -24.09
C ALA A 80 10.83 -6.20 -24.50
N ASN A 81 10.32 -7.43 -24.40
CA ASN A 81 11.08 -8.65 -24.66
C ASN A 81 11.00 -9.12 -26.12
N MET A 82 9.96 -8.71 -26.83
CA MET A 82 9.79 -9.02 -28.25
C MET A 82 10.74 -8.22 -29.15
N ASP A 83 11.02 -8.79 -30.32
CA ASP A 83 11.64 -8.14 -31.47
C ASP A 83 10.70 -8.19 -32.68
N ALA A 84 10.00 -7.09 -32.92
CA ALA A 84 9.03 -6.98 -34.00
C ALA A 84 9.65 -6.93 -35.41
N THR A 85 10.98 -6.93 -35.53
CA THR A 85 11.66 -6.98 -36.83
C THR A 85 11.77 -8.40 -37.39
N ILE A 86 11.53 -9.41 -36.56
CA ILE A 86 11.60 -10.83 -36.92
C ILE A 86 10.21 -11.33 -37.32
N ASP A 87 10.13 -12.09 -38.41
CA ASP A 87 8.89 -12.78 -38.80
C ASP A 87 8.59 -13.93 -37.81
N PRO A 88 7.49 -13.86 -37.02
CA PRO A 88 7.15 -14.89 -36.04
C PRO A 88 6.85 -16.26 -36.66
N CYS A 89 6.50 -16.32 -37.94
CA CYS A 89 6.24 -17.57 -38.65
C CYS A 89 7.54 -18.31 -39.02
N GLN A 90 8.69 -17.61 -39.01
CA GLN A 90 10.00 -18.18 -39.35
C GLN A 90 10.83 -18.48 -38.10
N ASP A 91 10.89 -17.56 -37.14
CA ASP A 91 11.59 -17.75 -35.86
C ASP A 91 10.82 -17.08 -34.72
N PHE A 92 9.89 -17.83 -34.15
CA PHE A 92 9.09 -17.35 -33.03
C PHE A 92 9.92 -17.06 -31.77
N TYR A 93 11.06 -17.75 -31.58
CA TYR A 93 11.90 -17.55 -30.40
C TYR A 93 12.59 -16.18 -30.46
N SER A 94 13.24 -15.86 -31.58
CA SER A 94 13.87 -14.55 -31.77
C SER A 94 12.84 -13.42 -31.78
N PHE A 95 11.66 -13.64 -32.36
CA PHE A 95 10.55 -12.69 -32.27
C PHE A 95 10.09 -12.46 -30.82
N ALA A 96 9.87 -13.52 -30.04
CA ALA A 96 9.31 -13.39 -28.70
C ALA A 96 10.33 -12.95 -27.64
N CYS A 97 11.61 -13.32 -27.80
CA CYS A 97 12.65 -13.17 -26.79
C CYS A 97 13.85 -12.30 -27.23
N GLY A 98 13.96 -11.91 -28.50
CA GLY A 98 15.13 -11.22 -29.04
C GLY A 98 15.45 -9.90 -28.34
N GLY A 99 14.42 -9.16 -27.92
CA GLY A 99 14.58 -7.96 -27.11
C GLY A 99 15.18 -8.23 -25.73
N TRP A 100 14.82 -9.37 -25.10
CA TRP A 100 15.38 -9.79 -23.82
C TRP A 100 16.85 -10.19 -23.96
N LEU A 101 17.18 -11.00 -24.96
CA LEU A 101 18.54 -11.50 -25.24
C LEU A 101 19.54 -10.37 -25.47
N ARG A 102 19.13 -9.29 -26.16
CA ARG A 102 19.99 -8.11 -26.37
C ARG A 102 20.35 -7.37 -25.08
N ARG A 103 19.50 -7.43 -24.06
CA ARG A 103 19.69 -6.71 -22.79
C ARG A 103 20.28 -7.58 -21.68
N HIS A 104 20.22 -8.90 -21.83
CA HIS A 104 20.61 -9.85 -20.77
C HIS A 104 21.57 -10.89 -21.34
N GLY A 105 22.86 -10.55 -21.33
CA GLY A 105 23.92 -11.54 -21.52
C GLY A 105 24.00 -12.51 -20.35
N ILE A 106 24.67 -13.64 -20.55
CA ILE A 106 24.94 -14.60 -19.49
C ILE A 106 26.03 -14.01 -18.56
N PRO A 107 25.74 -13.80 -17.27
CA PRO A 107 26.75 -13.34 -16.30
C PRO A 107 27.91 -14.34 -16.15
N GLU A 108 29.10 -13.86 -15.76
CA GLU A 108 30.32 -14.69 -15.66
C GLU A 108 30.21 -15.83 -14.63
N ASP A 109 29.37 -15.67 -13.62
CA ASP A 109 29.10 -16.67 -12.58
C ASP A 109 28.07 -17.72 -13.00
N LYS A 110 27.61 -17.69 -14.27
CA LYS A 110 26.49 -18.52 -14.74
C LYS A 110 26.80 -19.20 -16.06
N LEU A 111 26.31 -20.43 -16.19
CA LEU A 111 26.35 -21.19 -17.44
C LEU A 111 25.12 -20.94 -18.31
N VAL A 112 23.98 -20.60 -17.68
CA VAL A 112 22.70 -20.37 -18.35
C VAL A 112 22.02 -19.19 -17.67
N TYR A 113 21.44 -18.29 -18.47
CA TYR A 113 20.67 -17.17 -17.96
C TYR A 113 19.40 -16.95 -18.77
N GLY A 114 18.30 -16.74 -18.06
CA GLY A 114 16.96 -16.62 -18.60
C GLY A 114 16.05 -15.92 -17.60
N THR A 115 14.77 -15.76 -17.94
CA THR A 115 13.78 -15.09 -17.09
C THR A 115 13.69 -15.70 -15.69
N ILE A 116 13.76 -17.02 -15.55
CA ILE A 116 13.73 -17.69 -14.23
C ILE A 116 14.97 -17.31 -13.41
N GLY A 117 16.15 -17.25 -14.03
CA GLY A 117 17.39 -16.82 -13.38
C GLY A 117 17.31 -15.36 -12.91
N ALA A 118 16.78 -14.47 -13.75
CA ALA A 118 16.56 -13.07 -13.39
C ALA A 118 15.55 -12.90 -12.23
N ILE A 119 14.47 -13.69 -12.22
CA ILE A 119 13.52 -13.72 -11.10
C ILE A 119 14.19 -14.24 -9.82
N ALA A 120 15.01 -15.28 -9.93
CA ALA A 120 15.73 -15.84 -8.79
C ALA A 120 16.68 -14.80 -8.16
N GLU A 121 17.43 -14.05 -8.97
CA GLU A 121 18.29 -12.95 -8.48
C GLU A 121 17.48 -11.86 -7.76
N GLN A 122 16.35 -11.43 -8.33
CA GLN A 122 15.49 -10.44 -7.68
C GLN A 122 14.95 -10.95 -6.34
N ASN A 123 14.62 -12.24 -6.26
CA ASN A 123 14.17 -12.87 -5.02
C ASN A 123 15.32 -12.99 -4.02
N GLU A 124 16.51 -13.38 -4.44
CA GLU A 124 17.69 -13.45 -3.59
C GLU A 124 18.01 -12.08 -3.00
N ALA A 125 17.97 -11.01 -3.79
CA ALA A 125 18.19 -9.65 -3.31
C ALA A 125 17.17 -9.26 -2.22
N LYS A 126 15.89 -9.59 -2.40
CA LYS A 126 14.85 -9.37 -1.39
C LYS A 126 15.07 -10.22 -0.14
N LEU A 127 15.42 -11.49 -0.29
CA LEU A 127 15.70 -12.39 0.83
C LEU A 127 16.92 -11.93 1.63
N ARG A 128 18.00 -11.52 0.95
CA ARG A 128 19.18 -10.92 1.58
C ARG A 128 18.79 -9.69 2.39
N ALA A 129 17.98 -8.78 1.84
CA ALA A 129 17.50 -7.61 2.57
C ALA A 129 16.67 -7.99 3.82
N LEU A 130 15.78 -8.99 3.69
CA LEU A 130 14.96 -9.49 4.80
C LEU A 130 15.81 -10.14 5.89
N LEU A 131 16.81 -10.95 5.53
CA LEU A 131 17.68 -11.66 6.46
C LEU A 131 18.66 -10.71 7.17
N SER A 132 19.13 -9.67 6.48
CA SER A 132 19.98 -8.63 7.08
C SER A 132 19.23 -7.69 8.03
N SER A 133 17.89 -7.62 7.93
CA SER A 133 17.09 -6.77 8.81
C SER A 133 17.11 -7.23 10.28
N PRO A 134 16.95 -6.31 11.27
CA PRO A 134 16.90 -6.68 12.68
C PRO A 134 15.85 -7.74 13.00
N VAL A 135 16.13 -8.60 13.97
CA VAL A 135 15.19 -9.64 14.44
C VAL A 135 14.01 -8.95 15.14
N ARG A 136 12.79 -9.16 14.64
CA ARG A 136 11.56 -8.61 15.24
C ARG A 136 11.07 -9.48 16.39
N ARG A 137 11.03 -10.80 16.19
CA ARG A 137 10.62 -11.77 17.23
C ARG A 137 11.83 -12.32 17.99
N ARG A 138 12.12 -11.73 19.15
CA ARG A 138 13.34 -12.01 19.95
C ARG A 138 13.36 -13.34 20.72
N ALA A 139 12.22 -14.02 20.84
CA ALA A 139 12.16 -15.32 21.51
C ALA A 139 13.19 -16.30 20.93
N ARG A 140 13.93 -17.02 21.79
CA ARG A 140 15.01 -17.94 21.34
C ARG A 140 14.51 -19.05 20.41
N ALA A 141 13.28 -19.51 20.60
CA ALA A 141 12.64 -20.52 19.75
C ALA A 141 12.14 -19.96 18.40
N SER A 142 12.21 -18.65 18.17
CA SER A 142 11.70 -17.98 16.97
C SER A 142 12.39 -18.46 15.69
N ALA A 143 11.62 -18.92 14.72
CA ALA A 143 12.13 -19.27 13.39
C ALA A 143 12.84 -18.08 12.71
N GLU A 144 12.30 -16.86 12.87
CA GLU A 144 12.92 -15.63 12.35
C GLU A 144 14.31 -15.40 12.94
N ARG A 145 14.46 -15.64 14.25
CA ARG A 145 15.75 -15.44 14.92
C ARG A 145 16.76 -16.46 14.41
N LYS A 146 16.39 -17.75 14.41
CA LYS A 146 17.26 -18.85 13.97
C LYS A 146 17.75 -18.67 12.53
N VAL A 147 16.85 -18.37 11.58
CA VAL A 147 17.25 -18.22 10.18
C VAL A 147 18.16 -17.02 9.95
N LYS A 148 17.95 -15.91 10.68
CA LYS A 148 18.81 -14.72 10.60
C LYS A 148 20.18 -14.93 11.25
N GLU A 149 20.24 -15.64 12.38
CA GLU A 149 21.51 -16.02 13.02
C GLU A 149 22.30 -16.98 12.13
N PHE A 150 21.64 -17.99 11.55
CA PHE A 150 22.25 -18.91 10.59
C PHE A 150 22.77 -18.19 9.33
N PHE A 151 22.00 -17.23 8.80
CA PHE A 151 22.46 -16.40 7.68
C PHE A 151 23.73 -15.60 8.04
N ARG A 152 23.80 -15.03 9.25
CA ARG A 152 24.99 -14.30 9.72
C ARG A 152 26.20 -15.22 9.89
N SER A 153 26.03 -16.43 10.43
CA SER A 153 27.15 -17.37 10.58
C SER A 153 27.73 -17.80 9.23
N CYS A 154 26.92 -17.85 8.18
CA CYS A 154 27.40 -18.13 6.81
C CYS A 154 28.23 -16.97 6.22
N LEU A 155 27.95 -15.73 6.63
CA LEU A 155 28.65 -14.53 6.13
C LEU A 155 29.92 -14.18 6.93
N ASP A 156 30.07 -14.71 8.14
CA ASP A 156 31.22 -14.42 9.01
C ASP A 156 32.47 -15.18 8.56
N ARG A 157 33.13 -14.66 7.53
CA ARG A 157 34.37 -15.22 7.00
C ARG A 157 35.50 -15.27 8.03
N ALA A 158 35.55 -14.30 8.95
CA ALA A 158 36.60 -14.26 9.97
C ALA A 158 36.51 -15.48 10.92
N GLU A 159 35.29 -15.82 11.35
CA GLU A 159 35.09 -17.01 12.18
C GLU A 159 35.32 -18.30 11.38
N ILE A 160 34.86 -18.36 10.13
CA ILE A 160 35.11 -19.50 9.23
C ILE A 160 36.62 -19.74 9.06
N ASP A 161 37.39 -18.69 8.78
CA ASP A 161 38.84 -18.77 8.57
C ASP A 161 39.57 -19.14 9.88
N ARG A 162 39.11 -18.63 11.03
CA ARG A 162 39.65 -18.98 12.36
C ARG A 162 39.41 -20.45 12.73
N LEU A 163 38.26 -21.00 12.36
CA LEU A 163 37.95 -22.41 12.56
C LEU A 163 38.77 -23.30 11.63
N GLY A 164 38.96 -22.87 10.39
CA GLY A 164 39.67 -23.62 9.37
C GLY A 164 39.02 -24.98 9.10
N PRO A 165 39.79 -26.04 8.81
CA PRO A 165 39.24 -27.35 8.50
C PRO A 165 38.76 -28.14 9.73
N ARG A 166 39.01 -27.65 10.95
CA ARG A 166 38.79 -28.42 12.19
C ARG A 166 37.37 -28.99 12.32
N PRO A 167 36.28 -28.23 12.10
CA PRO A 167 34.93 -28.78 12.21
C PRO A 167 34.68 -29.94 11.24
N MET A 168 35.27 -29.90 10.03
CA MET A 168 35.13 -30.97 9.05
C MET A 168 35.97 -32.20 9.42
N LEU A 169 37.17 -32.00 9.98
CA LEU A 169 38.03 -33.09 10.44
C LEU A 169 37.43 -33.86 11.62
N GLU A 170 36.75 -33.15 12.53
CA GLU A 170 35.99 -33.76 13.63
C GLU A 170 34.91 -34.70 13.08
N VAL A 171 34.10 -34.21 12.12
CA VAL A 171 33.05 -35.03 11.47
C VAL A 171 33.64 -36.24 10.75
N ILE A 172 34.75 -36.07 10.00
CA ILE A 172 35.42 -37.20 9.33
C ILE A 172 35.88 -38.24 10.34
N GLY A 173 36.46 -37.82 11.47
CA GLY A 173 36.87 -38.72 12.56
C GLY A 173 35.69 -39.50 13.15
N GLU A 174 34.56 -38.83 13.38
CA GLU A 174 33.32 -39.48 13.84
C GLU A 174 32.76 -40.46 12.81
N CYS A 175 32.94 -40.21 11.52
CA CYS A 175 32.50 -41.08 10.43
C CYS A 175 33.44 -42.26 10.12
N GLY A 176 34.50 -42.45 10.91
CA GLY A 176 35.43 -43.59 10.74
C GLY A 176 36.69 -43.26 9.94
N GLY A 177 36.96 -41.97 9.68
CA GLY A 177 38.16 -41.51 9.00
C GLY A 177 38.03 -41.47 7.47
N TRP A 178 39.10 -41.00 6.82
CA TRP A 178 39.27 -41.02 5.37
C TRP A 178 40.68 -41.52 5.08
N ASP A 179 40.80 -42.75 4.57
CA ASP A 179 42.08 -43.28 4.11
C ASP A 179 42.44 -42.62 2.76
N ALA A 180 43.59 -41.94 2.72
CA ALA A 180 44.07 -41.20 1.56
C ALA A 180 44.67 -42.13 0.48
#